data_AF-A0A1Z9C1I3-F1
#
_entry.id   AF-A0A1Z9C1I3-F1
#
_cell.length_a   1.000
_cell.length_b   1.000
_cell.length_c   1.000
_cell.angle_alpha   90.00
_cell.angle_beta   90.00
_cell.angle_gamma   90.00
#
_symmetry.space_group_name_H-M   'P 1'
#
loop_
_entity.id
_entity.type
_entity.pdbx_description
1 polymer ?
#
loop_
_entity_poly.entity_id
_entity_poly.type
_entity_poly.pdbx_seq_one_letter_code
_entity_poly.pdbx_strand_id
1 'polypeptide(L)'
;TKMLVSQLQDIKSANKVKKTLSKRYEKRNGGYTRIIKAGFRYGDNAPMAIIEFVDRDVEARKNDKPKKNINKETPKAEEKKLATA
;
A
#
# COMPACT_ATOMS: atom_id res chain seq x y z
N THR A 1 15.73 -20.18 4.67
CA THR A 1 15.57 -19.06 3.72
C THR A 1 15.23 -19.53 2.32
N LYS A 2 15.92 -20.54 1.75
CA LYS A 2 15.60 -21.10 0.41
C LYS A 2 14.12 -21.45 0.23
N MET A 3 13.50 -22.14 1.19
CA MET A 3 12.08 -22.49 1.14
C MET A 3 11.14 -21.27 1.08
N LEU A 4 11.41 -20.22 1.88
CA LEU A 4 10.60 -18.99 1.87
C LEU A 4 10.72 -18.25 0.54
N VAL A 5 11.92 -18.21 -0.05
CA VAL A 5 12.14 -17.58 -1.37
C VAL A 5 11.46 -18.38 -2.46
N SER A 6 11.44 -19.71 -2.38
CA SER A 6 10.72 -20.55 -3.34
C SER A 6 9.21 -20.32 -3.32
N GLN A 7 8.62 -20.11 -2.14
CA GLN A 7 7.18 -19.90 -1.97
C GLN A 7 6.76 -18.46 -2.33
N LEU A 8 7.53 -17.46 -1.89
CA LEU A 8 7.21 -16.05 -2.11
C LEU A 8 7.73 -15.51 -3.43
N GLN A 9 8.67 -16.21 -4.07
CA GLN A 9 9.39 -15.81 -5.30
C GLN A 9 10.10 -14.44 -5.21
N ASP A 10 10.15 -13.83 -4.02
CA ASP A 10 10.79 -12.53 -3.76
C ASP A 10 11.69 -12.59 -2.52
N ILE A 11 12.94 -12.20 -2.72
CA ILE A 11 13.99 -12.17 -1.70
C ILE A 11 13.69 -11.08 -0.65
N LYS A 12 13.15 -9.93 -1.07
CA LYS A 12 12.86 -8.81 -0.15
C LYS A 12 11.76 -9.21 0.84
N SER A 13 10.67 -9.78 0.33
CA SER A 13 9.57 -10.29 1.15
C SER A 13 10.01 -11.43 2.07
N ALA A 14 10.77 -12.40 1.56
CA ALA A 14 11.31 -13.48 2.38
C ALA A 14 12.20 -12.97 3.54
N ASN A 15 13.03 -11.95 3.27
CA ASN A 15 13.84 -11.30 4.30
C ASN A 15 12.99 -10.54 5.33
N LYS A 16 11.92 -9.85 4.89
CA LYS A 16 10.98 -9.15 5.78
C LYS A 16 10.27 -10.12 6.73
N VAL A 17 9.81 -11.26 6.21
CA VAL A 17 9.22 -12.34 7.01
C VAL A 17 10.23 -12.84 8.05
N LYS A 18 11.45 -13.16 7.62
CA LYS A 18 12.48 -13.73 8.49
C LYS A 18 13.03 -12.77 9.54
N LYS A 19 13.20 -11.48 9.23
CA LYS A 19 13.88 -10.52 10.12
C LYS A 19 12.91 -9.71 10.98
N THR A 20 11.77 -9.31 10.43
CA THR A 20 10.84 -8.37 11.06
C THR A 20 9.63 -9.09 11.65
N LEU A 21 8.95 -9.93 10.85
CA LEU A 21 7.70 -10.56 11.28
C LEU A 21 7.94 -11.71 12.27
N SER A 22 9.01 -12.49 12.11
CA SER A 22 9.39 -13.54 13.06
C SER A 22 9.54 -13.03 14.49
N LYS A 23 10.31 -11.95 14.69
CA LYS A 23 10.54 -11.32 15.99
C LYS A 23 9.24 -10.76 16.58
N ARG A 24 8.40 -10.17 15.73
CA ARG A 24 7.10 -9.61 16.16
C ARG A 24 6.18 -10.68 16.75
N TYR A 25 6.19 -11.89 16.19
CA TYR A 25 5.26 -12.96 16.56
C TYR A 25 5.89 -14.06 17.40
N GLU A 26 7.09 -13.87 17.93
CA GLU A 26 7.84 -14.89 18.68
C GLU A 26 7.07 -15.46 19.88
N LYS A 27 6.30 -14.62 20.58
CA LYS A 27 5.52 -15.02 21.76
C LYS A 27 4.12 -15.59 21.44
N ARG A 28 3.70 -15.56 20.18
CA ARG A 28 2.33 -15.90 19.77
C ARG A 28 2.27 -17.31 19.18
N ASN A 29 1.53 -18.20 19.83
CA ASN A 29 1.35 -19.58 19.38
C ASN A 29 0.14 -19.72 18.44
N GLY A 30 0.24 -19.14 17.24
CA GLY A 30 -0.79 -19.22 16.19
C GLY A 30 -1.74 -18.02 16.11
N GLY A 31 -2.57 -17.99 15.07
CA GLY A 31 -3.50 -16.88 14.81
C GLY A 31 -2.80 -15.56 14.45
N TYR A 32 -1.91 -15.59 13.45
CA TYR A 32 -1.12 -14.41 13.06
C TYR A 32 -1.90 -13.39 12.21
N THR A 33 -3.00 -13.83 11.60
CA THR A 33 -3.85 -13.02 10.72
C THR A 33 -5.29 -12.99 11.24
N ARG A 34 -6.01 -11.94 10.83
CA ARG A 34 -7.43 -11.73 11.06
C ARG A 34 -8.11 -11.41 9.74
N ILE A 35 -9.33 -11.91 9.57
CA ILE A 35 -10.20 -11.61 8.43
C ILE A 35 -11.39 -10.80 8.92
N ILE A 36 -11.65 -9.66 8.29
CA ILE A 36 -12.80 -8.78 8.55
C ILE A 36 -13.67 -8.78 7.30
N LYS A 37 -14.95 -9.13 7.44
CA LYS A 37 -15.90 -9.10 6.32
C LYS A 37 -16.10 -7.66 5.84
N ALA A 38 -16.00 -7.43 4.53
CA ALA A 38 -16.06 -6.10 3.92
C ALA A 38 -17.27 -5.92 2.98
N GLY A 39 -18.31 -6.73 3.16
CA GLY A 39 -19.52 -6.69 2.33
C GLY A 39 -19.32 -7.35 0.96
N PHE A 40 -19.98 -6.81 -0.06
CA PHE A 40 -19.94 -7.34 -1.43
C PHE A 40 -19.38 -6.31 -2.40
N ARG A 41 -18.62 -6.79 -3.40
CA ARG A 41 -18.06 -5.97 -4.46
C ARG A 41 -19.18 -5.50 -5.40
N TYR A 42 -19.12 -4.22 -5.77
CA TYR A 42 -20.08 -3.62 -6.70
C TYR A 42 -19.93 -4.21 -8.10
N GLY A 43 -21.05 -4.55 -8.74
CA GLY A 43 -21.11 -5.06 -10.12
C GLY A 43 -21.23 -6.58 -10.25
N ASP A 44 -20.51 -7.34 -9.42
CA ASP A 44 -20.53 -8.82 -9.45
C ASP A 44 -20.99 -9.47 -8.14
N ASN A 45 -21.31 -8.66 -7.13
CA ASN A 45 -21.74 -9.10 -5.80
C ASN A 45 -20.77 -10.12 -5.17
N ALA A 46 -19.48 -10.02 -5.47
CA ALA A 46 -18.48 -10.94 -4.91
C ALA A 46 -18.23 -10.63 -3.42
N PRO A 47 -18.25 -11.61 -2.50
CA PRO A 47 -18.01 -11.38 -1.09
C PRO A 47 -16.57 -10.90 -0.85
N MET A 48 -16.42 -9.74 -0.23
CA MET A 48 -15.12 -9.14 0.07
C MET A 48 -14.73 -9.32 1.53
N ALA A 49 -13.43 -9.37 1.77
CA ALA A 49 -12.86 -9.33 3.11
C ALA A 49 -11.52 -8.59 3.12
N ILE A 50 -11.23 -7.96 4.25
CA ILE A 50 -9.93 -7.37 4.57
C ILE A 50 -9.16 -8.37 5.41
N ILE A 51 -7.98 -8.75 4.95
CA ILE A 51 -7.04 -9.57 5.73
C ILE A 51 -5.96 -8.68 6.33
N GLU A 52 -5.74 -8.82 7.63
CA GLU A 52 -4.70 -8.06 8.35
C GLU A 52 -3.89 -8.93 9.31
N PHE A 53 -2.70 -8.47 9.65
CA PHE A 53 -1.87 -9.04 10.71
C PHE A 53 -2.35 -8.58 12.09
N VAL A 54 -2.41 -9.48 13.07
CA VAL A 54 -3.02 -9.20 14.40
C VAL A 54 -2.23 -8.14 15.17
N ASP A 55 -0.94 -8.36 15.41
CA ASP A 55 -0.09 -7.42 16.17
C ASP A 55 0.62 -6.41 15.25
N ARG A 56 -0.08 -5.92 14.22
CA ARG A 56 0.50 -4.92 13.30
C ARG A 56 0.63 -3.56 13.99
N ASP A 57 1.68 -2.84 13.62
CA ASP A 57 1.84 -1.44 14.00
C ASP A 57 0.70 -0.60 13.37
N VAL A 58 -0.02 0.14 14.21
CA VAL A 58 -1.18 0.95 13.81
C VAL A 58 -0.72 2.22 13.08
N GLU A 59 0.45 2.75 13.43
CA GLU A 59 1.05 3.95 12.82
C GLU A 59 1.66 3.64 11.45
N ALA A 60 2.00 2.37 11.19
CA ALA A 60 2.46 1.92 9.89
C ALA A 60 1.38 1.94 8.78
N ARG A 61 0.13 2.31 9.11
CA ARG A 61 -0.82 2.79 8.10
C ARG A 61 -0.28 4.11 7.55
N LYS A 62 0.61 4.02 6.57
CA LYS A 62 0.84 5.15 5.68
C LYS A 62 -0.52 5.50 5.10
N ASN A 63 -1.08 6.61 5.56
CA ASN A 63 -2.20 7.23 4.88
C ASN A 63 -1.73 7.40 3.45
N ASP A 64 -2.31 6.65 2.52
CA ASP A 64 -2.23 6.94 1.09
C ASP A 64 -3.00 8.25 0.86
N LYS A 65 -2.51 9.34 1.45
CA LYS A 65 -2.93 10.69 1.09
C LYS A 65 -2.56 10.80 -0.38
N PRO A 66 -3.51 11.05 -1.28
CA PRO A 66 -3.16 11.30 -2.67
C PRO A 66 -2.13 12.42 -2.68
N LYS A 67 -0.95 12.17 -3.28
CA LYS A 67 -0.01 13.25 -3.57
C LYS A 67 -0.77 14.24 -4.43
N LYS A 68 -1.08 15.42 -3.89
CA LYS A 68 -1.60 16.54 -4.67
C LYS A 68 -0.55 16.83 -5.75
N ASN A 69 -0.87 16.52 -7.00
CA ASN A 69 -0.05 16.92 -8.14
C ASN A 69 0.00 18.45 -8.14
N ILE A 70 1.14 19.03 -7.76
CA ILE A 70 1.42 20.45 -7.97
C ILE A 70 1.88 20.55 -9.43
N ASN A 71 0.91 20.65 -10.35
CA ASN A 71 1.16 21.12 -11.70
C ASN A 71 0.06 22.12 -12.08
N LYS A 72 0.36 23.39 -11.83
CA LYS A 72 -0.27 24.65 -12.25
C LYS A 72 0.89 25.66 -12.18
N GLU A 73 1.31 26.40 -13.19
CA GLU A 73 0.71 26.87 -14.43
C GLU A 73 1.82 27.12 -15.47
N THR A 74 1.56 26.80 -16.72
CA THR A 74 2.19 27.46 -17.87
C THR A 74 1.55 28.84 -18.03
N PRO A 75 2.29 29.97 -18.01
CA PRO A 75 1.74 31.26 -18.42
C PRO A 75 1.67 31.29 -19.95
N LYS A 76 0.47 31.14 -20.51
CA LYS A 76 0.16 31.51 -21.89
C LYS A 76 -0.55 32.86 -21.87
N ALA A 77 0.21 33.96 -21.92
CA ALA A 77 -0.28 35.29 -22.29
C ALA A 77 0.87 36.28 -22.44
N GLU A 78 1.51 36.34 -23.61
CA GLU A 78 2.23 37.54 -24.07
C GLU A 78 2.48 37.48 -25.59
N GLU A 79 1.41 37.54 -26.37
CA GLU A 79 1.47 37.91 -27.80
C GLU A 79 0.27 38.82 -28.11
N LYS A 80 0.39 40.08 -27.68
CA LYS A 80 -0.34 41.22 -28.22
C LYS A 80 0.36 42.49 -27.73
N LYS A 81 1.38 42.92 -28.48
CA LYS A 81 1.87 44.32 -28.59
C LYS A 81 3.03 44.38 -29.59
N LEU A 82 2.72 44.35 -30.89
CA LEU A 82 3.57 44.95 -31.91
C LEU A 82 2.73 45.26 -33.17
N ALA A 83 1.97 46.34 -33.07
CA ALA A 83 1.40 47.08 -34.21
C ALA A 83 1.04 48.49 -33.73
N THR A 84 2.03 49.38 -33.70
CA THR A 84 1.95 50.86 -33.85
C THR A 84 3.35 51.43 -33.65
N ALA A 85 4.02 51.73 -34.77
CA ALA A 85 5.00 52.79 -35.04
C ALA A 85 5.67 52.49 -36.38
#